data_AF-A0A381TAL7-F1
#
_entry.id   AF-A0A381TAL7-F1
#
_cell.length_a   1.000
_cell.length_b   1.000
_cell.length_c   1.000
_cell.angle_alpha   90.00
_cell.angle_beta   90.00
_cell.angle_gamma   90.00
#
_symmetry.space_group_name_H-M   'P 1'
#
loop_
_entity.id
_entity.type
_entity.pdbx_description
1 polymer ?
#
loop_
_entity_poly.entity_id
_entity_poly.type
_entity_poly.pdbx_seq_one_letter_code
_entity_poly.pdbx_strand_id
1 'polypeptide(L)'
;MDTDAGNFDLKIHEKPTRTIPVFQNPENQIVSSTLDGELAFSAECVFSDPSQVAYLVDGIKDKLNFIDDGTRHPVTLSGGEKELLNLATALSVKPGLIVIDDGLSFLNSKAKKTQVQRLSKYMKDTGSIILWFTSDISDLIFGDTVWELTLNSFTEINKSIPIQKYQHNNHPAGKLHLIADHLTYFYDHKRIIINDLSIEILETRCFGIIGANGSGKTTIAGIISGILPEYLGEFQLDIDGESPTIGYLNQFPEKMLGTVTLGEFLLDLQHFGKLNPLVVNQAL
;
A
#
# COMPACT_ATOMS: atom_id res chain seq x y z
N MET A 1 18.19 29.24 32.72
CA MET A 1 17.62 29.58 31.40
C MET A 1 16.83 28.36 30.99
N ASP A 2 15.53 28.58 30.77
CA ASP A 2 14.45 27.61 30.78
C ASP A 2 14.57 26.51 29.71
N THR A 3 14.21 25.29 30.12
CA THR A 3 13.71 24.24 29.21
C THR A 3 12.48 23.58 29.85
N ASP A 4 11.46 24.39 30.14
CA ASP A 4 10.11 23.92 30.53
C ASP A 4 9.23 23.86 29.28
N ALA A 5 9.47 22.85 28.44
CA ALA A 5 8.58 22.50 27.34
C ALA A 5 8.42 20.97 27.28
N GLY A 6 7.57 20.43 28.16
CA GLY A 6 7.17 19.03 28.09
C GLY A 6 6.16 18.67 29.18
N ASN A 7 4.86 18.75 28.88
CA ASN A 7 3.76 18.33 29.77
C ASN A 7 3.68 16.80 30.01
N PHE A 8 4.74 16.05 29.71
CA PHE A 8 4.79 14.60 29.90
C PHE A 8 6.18 14.20 30.40
N ASP A 9 6.23 13.74 31.66
CA ASP A 9 7.42 13.10 32.23
C ASP A 9 7.44 11.62 31.78
N LEU A 10 7.92 11.37 30.56
CA LEU A 10 7.88 10.05 29.94
C LEU A 10 9.07 9.21 30.45
N LYS A 11 8.86 8.49 31.55
CA LYS A 11 9.86 7.58 32.12
C LYS A 11 9.79 6.20 31.47
N ILE A 12 10.71 5.95 30.55
CA ILE A 12 10.91 4.62 29.96
C ILE A 12 11.74 3.79 30.96
N HIS A 13 11.07 3.00 31.79
CA HIS A 13 11.72 2.19 32.83
C HIS A 13 12.53 1.02 32.25
N GLU A 14 12.01 0.33 31.23
CA GLU A 14 12.72 -0.70 30.47
C GLU A 14 12.21 -0.69 29.01
N LYS A 15 13.09 -1.07 28.07
CA LYS A 15 12.80 -1.13 26.64
C LYS A 15 12.67 -2.59 26.20
N PRO A 16 11.81 -2.92 25.22
CA PRO A 16 11.81 -4.26 24.65
C PRO A 16 13.20 -4.61 24.11
N THR A 17 13.69 -5.80 24.42
CA THR A 17 15.01 -6.26 23.92
C THR A 17 14.96 -6.53 22.41
N ARG A 18 13.77 -6.82 21.87
CA ARG A 18 13.50 -7.09 20.45
C ARG A 18 12.10 -6.58 20.10
N THR A 19 11.99 -5.91 18.96
CA THR A 19 10.70 -5.41 18.45
C THR A 19 10.61 -5.78 16.98
N ILE A 20 9.45 -6.30 16.57
CA ILE A 20 9.16 -6.64 15.18
C ILE A 20 7.89 -5.88 14.80
N PRO A 21 8.02 -4.61 14.39
CA PRO A 21 6.88 -3.83 13.97
C PRO A 21 6.41 -4.28 12.58
N VAL A 22 5.09 -4.29 12.37
CA VAL A 22 4.49 -4.30 11.03
C VAL A 22 4.00 -2.88 10.75
N PHE A 23 4.73 -2.15 9.89
CA PHE A 23 4.49 -0.73 9.62
C PHE A 23 3.35 -0.48 8.63
N GLN A 24 2.74 0.69 8.73
CA GLN A 24 1.69 1.17 7.82
C GLN A 24 2.13 1.16 6.36
N ASN A 25 3.33 1.69 6.07
CA ASN A 25 3.91 1.58 4.74
C ASN A 25 4.83 0.35 4.69
N PRO A 26 4.48 -0.70 3.95
CA PRO A 26 5.27 -1.93 3.94
C PRO A 26 6.66 -1.71 3.32
N GLU A 27 6.86 -0.69 2.50
CA GLU A 27 8.19 -0.36 1.96
C GLU A 27 9.16 0.16 3.02
N ASN A 28 8.66 0.84 4.06
CA ASN A 28 9.52 1.39 5.11
C ASN A 28 10.12 0.30 6.02
N GLN A 29 9.61 -0.93 5.93
CA GLN A 29 10.09 -2.08 6.69
C GLN A 29 11.17 -2.87 5.94
N ILE A 30 11.13 -2.85 4.60
CA ILE A 30 12.02 -3.64 3.76
C ILE A 30 13.42 -3.04 3.81
N VAL A 31 14.40 -3.85 4.19
CA VAL A 31 15.79 -3.41 4.39
C VAL A 31 16.78 -4.18 3.51
N SER A 32 16.38 -5.32 2.94
CA SER A 32 17.23 -6.10 2.03
C SER A 32 17.07 -5.68 0.56
N SER A 33 18.14 -5.86 -0.21
CA SER A 33 18.14 -5.70 -1.67
C SER A 33 17.63 -6.93 -2.42
N THR A 34 17.37 -8.03 -1.72
CA THR A 34 16.81 -9.28 -2.28
C THR A 34 15.66 -9.80 -1.44
N LEU A 35 14.69 -10.47 -2.09
CA LEU A 35 13.58 -11.14 -1.40
C LEU A 35 14.08 -12.19 -0.41
N ASP A 36 15.14 -12.93 -0.74
CA ASP A 36 15.74 -13.93 0.15
C ASP A 36 16.35 -13.31 1.39
N GLY A 37 17.10 -12.21 1.23
CA GLY A 37 17.65 -11.50 2.38
C GLY A 37 16.55 -10.90 3.25
N GLU A 38 15.46 -10.41 2.64
CA GLU A 38 14.33 -9.86 3.41
C GLU A 38 13.62 -10.96 4.20
N LEU A 39 13.40 -12.13 3.59
CA LEU A 39 12.85 -13.31 4.25
C LEU A 39 13.72 -13.81 5.40
N ALA A 40 15.05 -13.75 5.23
CA ALA A 40 16.02 -14.21 6.21
C ALA A 40 16.18 -13.24 7.39
N PHE A 41 15.98 -11.92 7.18
CA PHE A 41 16.36 -10.87 8.11
C PHE A 41 15.88 -11.08 9.55
N SER A 42 14.59 -11.39 9.72
CA SER A 42 14.02 -11.65 11.05
C SER A 42 14.64 -12.87 11.71
N ALA A 43 14.87 -13.94 10.94
CA ALA A 43 15.47 -15.18 11.42
C ALA A 43 16.95 -14.96 11.80
N GLU A 44 17.72 -14.21 11.01
CA GLU A 44 19.12 -13.87 11.30
C GLU A 44 19.29 -13.04 12.58
N CYS A 45 18.29 -12.22 12.92
CA CYS A 45 18.27 -11.49 14.19
C CYS A 45 18.03 -12.39 15.41
N VAL A 46 17.53 -13.61 15.21
CA VAL A 46 17.11 -14.52 16.28
C VAL A 46 18.01 -15.74 16.40
N PHE A 47 18.39 -16.34 15.29
CA PHE A 47 19.13 -17.60 15.22
C PHE A 47 20.58 -17.35 14.79
N SER A 48 21.51 -18.10 15.39
CA SER A 48 22.93 -18.07 14.99
C SER A 48 23.31 -19.15 13.99
N ASP A 49 22.41 -20.11 13.72
CA ASP A 49 22.62 -21.24 12.83
C ASP A 49 22.03 -20.98 11.44
N PRO A 50 22.85 -20.90 10.38
CA PRO A 50 22.38 -20.66 9.01
C PRO A 50 21.38 -21.72 8.51
N SER A 51 21.47 -22.96 9.00
CA SER A 51 20.59 -24.04 8.57
C SER A 51 19.15 -23.81 9.04
N GLN A 52 18.96 -23.21 10.22
CA GLN A 52 17.65 -22.83 10.75
C GLN A 52 17.05 -21.65 9.99
N VAL A 53 17.89 -20.68 9.60
CA VAL A 53 17.47 -19.55 8.76
C VAL A 53 16.98 -20.06 7.41
N ALA A 54 17.77 -20.90 6.73
CA ALA A 54 17.40 -21.45 5.42
C ALA A 54 16.07 -22.24 5.49
N TYR A 55 15.92 -23.11 6.48
CA TYR A 55 14.67 -23.87 6.67
C TYR A 55 13.45 -22.96 6.88
N LEU A 56 13.61 -21.86 7.63
CA LEU A 56 12.55 -20.88 7.83
C LEU A 56 12.20 -20.14 6.53
N VAL A 57 13.20 -19.67 5.80
CA VAL A 57 13.03 -18.96 4.52
C VAL A 57 12.26 -19.83 3.53
N ASP A 58 12.66 -21.09 3.36
CA ASP A 58 11.98 -22.02 2.46
C ASP A 58 10.52 -22.25 2.88
N GLY A 59 10.28 -22.45 4.18
CA GLY A 59 8.92 -22.62 4.70
C GLY A 59 8.02 -21.38 4.58
N ILE A 60 8.60 -20.17 4.44
CA ILE A 60 7.85 -18.94 4.13
C ILE A 60 7.58 -18.86 2.63
N LYS A 61 8.56 -19.13 1.77
CA LYS A 61 8.42 -19.12 0.31
C LYS A 61 7.28 -20.02 -0.16
N ASP A 62 7.16 -21.21 0.42
CA ASP A 62 6.07 -22.15 0.14
C ASP A 62 4.66 -21.57 0.38
N LYS A 63 4.55 -20.54 1.22
CA LYS A 63 3.28 -19.88 1.55
C LYS A 63 3.06 -18.59 0.76
N LEU A 64 4.10 -18.08 0.08
CA LEU A 64 4.11 -16.84 -0.68
C LEU A 64 4.31 -17.14 -2.16
N ASN A 65 3.22 -17.57 -2.82
CA ASN A 65 3.21 -18.01 -4.22
C ASN A 65 3.64 -16.95 -5.27
N PHE A 66 3.92 -15.71 -4.85
CA PHE A 66 4.42 -14.63 -5.71
C PHE A 66 5.95 -14.48 -5.68
N ILE A 67 6.64 -15.30 -4.88
CA ILE A 67 8.11 -15.35 -4.84
C ILE A 67 8.57 -16.51 -5.73
N ASP A 68 8.85 -16.18 -6.99
CA ASP A 68 9.36 -17.08 -8.01
C ASP A 68 10.90 -17.09 -8.07
N ASP A 69 11.51 -15.93 -7.85
CA ASP A 69 12.95 -15.73 -7.80
C ASP A 69 13.33 -14.88 -6.58
N GLY A 70 13.97 -15.53 -5.61
CA GLY A 70 14.43 -14.94 -4.36
C GLY A 70 15.51 -13.86 -4.50
N THR A 71 16.20 -13.82 -5.65
CA THR A 71 17.26 -12.84 -5.91
C THR A 71 16.73 -11.49 -6.38
N ARG A 72 15.44 -11.41 -6.72
CA ARG A 72 14.79 -10.17 -7.17
C ARG A 72 14.81 -9.11 -6.09
N HIS A 73 14.90 -7.85 -6.51
CA HIS A 73 14.76 -6.72 -5.61
C HIS A 73 13.30 -6.57 -5.13
N PRO A 74 13.04 -6.37 -3.82
CA PRO A 74 11.68 -6.27 -3.28
C PRO A 74 10.86 -5.11 -3.86
N VAL A 75 11.51 -4.09 -4.43
CA VAL A 75 10.84 -2.97 -5.13
C VAL A 75 9.86 -3.45 -6.20
N THR A 76 10.12 -4.60 -6.81
CA THR A 76 9.30 -5.19 -7.89
C THR A 76 7.98 -5.77 -7.41
N LEU A 77 7.78 -5.89 -6.09
CA LEU A 77 6.52 -6.34 -5.50
C LEU A 77 5.49 -5.21 -5.47
N SER A 78 4.21 -5.56 -5.64
CA SER A 78 3.09 -4.65 -5.35
C SER A 78 3.00 -4.35 -3.84
N GLY A 79 2.36 -3.25 -3.47
CA GLY A 79 2.19 -2.89 -2.04
C GLY A 79 1.56 -4.01 -1.20
N GLY A 80 0.58 -4.72 -1.74
CA GLY A 80 -0.02 -5.87 -1.06
C GLY A 80 0.91 -7.08 -0.95
N GLU A 81 1.78 -7.33 -1.93
CA GLU A 81 2.79 -8.40 -1.84
C GLU A 81 3.86 -8.05 -0.81
N LYS A 82 4.30 -6.79 -0.74
CA LYS A 82 5.20 -6.29 0.31
C LYS A 82 4.59 -6.43 1.70
N GLU A 83 3.30 -6.16 1.83
CA GLU A 83 2.57 -6.32 3.08
C GLU A 83 2.45 -7.79 3.52
N LEU A 84 2.19 -8.71 2.58
CA LEU A 84 2.23 -10.15 2.84
C LEU A 84 3.62 -10.64 3.21
N LEU A 85 4.67 -10.11 2.57
CA LEU A 85 6.06 -10.38 2.89
C LEU A 85 6.37 -9.96 4.33
N ASN A 86 6.11 -8.71 4.70
CA ASN A 86 6.34 -8.17 6.05
C ASN A 86 5.59 -8.93 7.14
N LEU A 87 4.34 -9.31 6.88
CA LEU A 87 3.57 -10.11 7.84
C LEU A 87 4.19 -11.50 8.01
N ALA A 88 4.58 -12.14 6.91
CA ALA A 88 5.16 -13.48 6.95
C ALA A 88 6.51 -13.50 7.66
N THR A 89 7.39 -12.52 7.38
CA THR A 89 8.68 -12.39 8.05
C THR A 89 8.51 -12.11 9.54
N ALA A 90 7.56 -11.24 9.92
CA ALA A 90 7.29 -10.95 11.32
C ALA A 90 6.80 -12.18 12.10
N LEU A 91 5.90 -12.98 11.52
CA LEU A 91 5.37 -14.18 12.16
C LEU A 91 6.36 -15.36 12.19
N SER A 92 7.35 -15.37 11.31
CA SER A 92 8.27 -16.49 11.09
C SER A 92 9.07 -16.88 12.34
N VAL A 93 9.45 -15.90 13.15
CA VAL A 93 10.21 -16.10 14.39
C VAL A 93 9.33 -16.34 15.62
N LYS A 94 8.04 -16.58 15.39
CA LYS A 94 7.04 -16.90 16.42
C LYS A 94 6.97 -15.88 17.58
N PRO A 95 6.82 -14.56 17.30
CA PRO A 95 6.74 -13.55 18.36
C PRO A 95 5.56 -13.79 19.31
N GLY A 96 5.80 -13.61 20.62
CA GLY A 96 4.75 -13.66 21.64
C GLY A 96 3.84 -12.42 21.68
N LEU A 97 4.31 -11.30 21.12
CA LEU A 97 3.57 -10.05 21.00
C LEU A 97 3.84 -9.44 19.61
N ILE A 98 2.78 -9.07 18.90
CA ILE A 98 2.85 -8.47 17.57
C ILE A 98 2.16 -7.10 17.64
N VAL A 99 2.81 -6.07 17.10
CA VAL A 99 2.24 -4.74 16.91
C VAL A 99 2.01 -4.53 15.43
N ILE A 100 0.75 -4.30 15.05
CA ILE A 100 0.34 -3.99 13.68
C ILE A 100 -0.10 -2.53 13.66
N ASP A 101 0.59 -1.72 12.86
CA ASP A 101 0.30 -0.30 12.69
C ASP A 101 -0.32 -0.05 11.30
N ASP A 102 -1.65 0.10 11.26
CA ASP A 102 -2.49 0.28 10.06
C ASP A 102 -2.21 -0.73 8.93
N GLY A 103 -1.81 -1.93 9.35
CA GLY A 103 -1.47 -3.04 8.46
C GLY A 103 -2.68 -3.75 7.88
N LEU A 104 -2.45 -4.44 6.78
CA LEU A 104 -3.39 -5.07 5.85
C LEU A 104 -4.25 -4.09 5.03
N SER A 105 -3.99 -2.78 5.11
CA SER A 105 -4.73 -1.74 4.41
C SER A 105 -4.49 -1.77 2.89
N PHE A 106 -3.34 -2.29 2.44
CA PHE A 106 -3.11 -2.46 1.01
C PHE A 106 -3.92 -3.62 0.47
N LEU A 107 -4.33 -4.61 1.28
CA LEU A 107 -5.04 -5.81 0.82
C LEU A 107 -6.51 -5.55 0.45
N ASN A 108 -6.97 -6.22 -0.61
CA ASN A 108 -8.41 -6.29 -0.89
C ASN A 108 -9.16 -7.09 0.19
N SER A 109 -10.49 -6.96 0.27
CA SER A 109 -11.30 -7.58 1.33
C SER A 109 -11.17 -9.10 1.42
N LYS A 110 -10.96 -9.81 0.30
CA LYS A 110 -10.77 -11.27 0.28
C LYS A 110 -9.40 -11.67 0.85
N ALA A 111 -8.35 -11.00 0.40
CA ALA A 111 -6.98 -11.21 0.87
C ALA A 111 -6.85 -10.83 2.35
N LYS A 112 -7.37 -9.67 2.75
CA LYS A 112 -7.43 -9.20 4.14
C LYS A 112 -8.12 -10.23 5.04
N LYS A 113 -9.32 -10.70 4.68
CA LYS A 113 -10.02 -11.79 5.40
C LYS A 113 -9.16 -13.05 5.57
N THR A 114 -8.38 -13.41 4.56
CA THR A 114 -7.52 -14.60 4.60
C THR A 114 -6.35 -14.41 5.57
N GLN A 115 -5.72 -13.23 5.59
CA GLN A 115 -4.64 -12.95 6.54
C GLN A 115 -5.16 -12.80 7.97
N VAL A 116 -6.31 -12.19 8.18
CA VAL A 116 -6.93 -12.10 9.51
C VAL A 116 -7.26 -13.50 10.06
N GLN A 117 -7.78 -14.41 9.22
CA GLN A 117 -7.99 -15.80 9.62
C GLN A 117 -6.67 -16.51 9.97
N ARG A 118 -5.58 -16.24 9.24
CA ARG A 118 -4.25 -16.76 9.55
C ARG A 118 -3.73 -16.23 10.88
N LEU A 119 -3.90 -14.94 11.17
CA LEU A 119 -3.55 -14.33 12.45
C LEU A 119 -4.35 -14.94 13.61
N SER A 120 -5.67 -15.10 13.44
CA SER A 120 -6.51 -15.76 14.45
C SER A 120 -6.08 -17.20 14.71
N LYS A 121 -5.71 -17.96 13.67
CA LYS A 121 -5.16 -19.31 13.84
C LYS A 121 -3.81 -19.28 14.55
N TYR A 122 -2.93 -18.37 14.14
CA TYR A 122 -1.61 -18.21 14.73
C TYR A 122 -1.72 -17.92 16.24
N MET A 123 -2.57 -16.97 16.66
CA MET A 123 -2.82 -16.69 18.08
C MET A 123 -3.30 -17.92 18.86
N LYS A 124 -4.16 -18.75 18.26
CA LYS A 124 -4.63 -20.00 18.88
C LYS A 124 -3.51 -21.03 19.03
N ASP A 125 -2.64 -21.13 18.03
CA ASP A 125 -1.58 -22.13 17.98
C ASP A 125 -0.38 -21.74 18.89
N THR A 126 -0.12 -20.45 19.09
CA THR A 126 1.07 -19.95 19.82
C THR A 126 0.76 -19.28 21.16
N GLY A 127 -0.48 -18.86 21.39
CA GLY A 127 -0.83 -17.98 22.51
C GLY A 127 -0.33 -16.54 22.36
N SER A 128 0.08 -16.14 21.16
CA SER A 128 0.59 -14.77 20.90
C SER A 128 -0.50 -13.71 21.07
N ILE A 129 -0.07 -12.52 21.48
CA ILE A 129 -0.92 -11.33 21.64
C ILE A 129 -0.72 -10.43 20.42
N ILE A 130 -1.81 -9.83 19.92
CA ILE A 130 -1.77 -8.82 18.85
C ILE A 130 -2.30 -7.49 19.38
N LEU A 131 -1.51 -6.44 19.23
CA LEU A 131 -1.94 -5.06 19.35
C LEU A 131 -2.11 -4.51 17.94
N TRP A 132 -3.34 -4.15 17.57
CA TRP A 132 -3.67 -3.69 16.22
C TRP A 132 -4.19 -2.27 16.26
N PHE A 133 -3.41 -1.35 15.70
CA PHE A 133 -3.79 0.04 15.45
C PHE A 133 -4.26 0.14 14.00
N THR A 134 -5.45 0.68 13.75
CA THR A 134 -6.03 0.73 12.40
C THR A 134 -7.02 1.88 12.29
N SER A 135 -7.11 2.45 11.10
CA SER A 135 -8.15 3.41 10.72
C SER A 135 -9.45 2.74 10.27
N ASP A 136 -9.41 1.44 9.95
CA ASP A 136 -10.55 0.66 9.50
C ASP A 136 -11.07 -0.24 10.63
N ILE A 137 -12.17 0.19 11.25
CA ILE A 137 -12.81 -0.53 12.36
C ILE A 137 -13.22 -1.96 12.01
N SER A 138 -13.35 -2.30 10.72
CA SER A 138 -13.66 -3.67 10.29
C SER A 138 -12.52 -4.66 10.56
N ASP A 139 -11.27 -4.18 10.71
CA ASP A 139 -10.12 -4.99 11.09
C ASP A 139 -10.22 -5.50 12.54
N LEU A 140 -10.90 -4.73 13.40
CA LEU A 140 -11.01 -4.98 14.84
C LEU A 140 -12.11 -5.98 15.20
N ILE A 141 -12.87 -6.49 14.22
CA ILE A 141 -13.98 -7.45 14.42
C ILE A 141 -13.52 -8.72 15.17
N PHE A 142 -12.25 -9.09 15.04
CA PHE A 142 -11.67 -10.30 15.65
C PHE A 142 -10.99 -10.05 17.00
N GLY A 143 -10.94 -8.79 17.46
CA GLY A 143 -10.37 -8.43 18.74
C GLY A 143 -11.26 -8.82 19.92
N ASP A 144 -10.62 -9.05 21.07
CA ASP A 144 -11.33 -9.27 22.33
C ASP A 144 -12.06 -7.99 22.77
N THR A 145 -11.35 -6.85 22.72
CA THR A 145 -11.85 -5.50 23.01
C THR A 145 -11.53 -4.54 21.87
N VAL A 146 -12.36 -3.52 21.67
CA VAL A 146 -12.17 -2.49 20.64
C VAL A 146 -12.11 -1.14 21.33
N TRP A 147 -11.12 -0.32 21.02
CA TRP A 147 -10.92 0.98 21.67
C TRP A 147 -10.78 2.08 20.63
N GLU A 148 -11.43 3.22 20.88
CA GLU A 148 -11.28 4.45 20.11
C GLU A 148 -10.34 5.41 20.82
N LEU A 149 -9.35 5.91 20.09
CA LEU A 149 -8.47 6.98 20.53
C LEU A 149 -8.84 8.28 19.80
N THR A 150 -9.19 9.31 20.56
CA THR A 150 -9.39 10.68 20.06
C THR A 150 -8.42 11.63 20.75
N LEU A 151 -8.39 12.91 20.36
CA LEU A 151 -7.59 13.93 21.03
C LEU A 151 -7.90 14.05 22.54
N ASN A 152 -9.13 13.73 22.95
CA ASN A 152 -9.62 13.99 24.30
C ASN A 152 -10.07 12.72 25.05
N SER A 153 -10.06 11.55 24.41
CA SER A 153 -10.60 10.32 25.00
C SER A 153 -9.89 9.07 24.50
N PHE A 154 -9.84 8.06 25.38
CA PHE A 154 -9.48 6.69 25.02
C PHE A 154 -10.52 5.76 25.63
N THR A 155 -11.46 5.28 24.82
CA THR A 155 -12.70 4.65 25.28
C THR A 155 -12.98 3.34 24.56
N GLU A 156 -13.48 2.35 25.31
CA GLU A 156 -13.91 1.08 24.73
C GLU A 156 -15.22 1.24 23.93
N ILE A 157 -15.24 0.70 22.71
CA ILE A 157 -16.42 0.64 21.84
C ILE A 157 -17.10 -0.72 21.99
N ASN A 158 -18.39 -0.71 22.33
CA ASN A 158 -19.21 -1.93 22.31
C ASN A 158 -19.39 -2.43 20.86
N LYS A 159 -19.20 -3.74 20.62
CA LYS A 159 -19.10 -4.43 19.30
C LYS A 159 -20.23 -4.20 18.27
N SER A 160 -21.23 -3.39 18.57
CA SER A 160 -22.16 -2.83 17.58
C SER A 160 -21.49 -1.68 16.84
N ILE A 161 -20.67 -2.02 15.86
CA ILE A 161 -19.94 -1.05 15.02
C ILE A 161 -20.86 -0.60 13.88
N PRO A 162 -21.35 0.66 13.84
CA PRO A 162 -22.08 1.16 12.70
C PRO A 162 -21.08 1.45 11.58
N ILE A 163 -21.13 0.69 10.48
CA ILE A 163 -20.44 1.07 9.24
C ILE A 163 -21.08 2.37 8.77
N GLN A 164 -20.36 3.49 8.86
CA GLN A 164 -20.81 4.76 8.28
C GLN A 164 -20.93 4.58 6.77
N LYS A 165 -22.17 4.54 6.27
CA LYS A 165 -22.44 4.65 4.85
C LYS A 165 -22.43 6.14 4.51
N TYR A 166 -21.47 6.56 3.68
CA TYR A 166 -21.51 7.89 3.08
C TYR A 166 -22.80 8.00 2.26
N GLN A 167 -23.70 8.90 2.66
CA GLN A 167 -24.89 9.22 1.87
C GLN A 167 -24.48 10.11 0.70
N HIS A 168 -24.56 9.57 -0.51
CA HIS A 168 -24.28 10.34 -1.72
C HIS A 168 -25.54 11.11 -2.14
N ASN A 169 -25.71 12.33 -1.63
CA ASN A 169 -26.85 13.18 -1.97
C ASN A 169 -26.52 14.15 -3.12
N ASN A 170 -27.29 14.07 -4.21
CA ASN A 170 -27.51 15.08 -5.26
C ASN A 170 -26.27 15.73 -5.90
N HIS A 171 -25.62 15.03 -6.82
CA HIS A 171 -24.74 15.68 -7.80
C HIS A 171 -25.39 15.61 -9.18
N PRO A 172 -25.31 16.67 -10.01
CA PRO A 172 -25.91 16.67 -11.34
C PRO A 172 -25.25 15.63 -12.26
N ALA A 173 -25.85 15.33 -13.42
CA ALA A 173 -25.22 14.48 -14.41
C ALA A 173 -23.82 15.00 -14.81
N GLY A 174 -22.97 14.08 -15.26
CA GLY A 174 -21.63 14.41 -15.74
C GLY A 174 -21.59 14.42 -17.24
N LYS A 175 -20.40 14.70 -17.74
CA LYS A 175 -20.14 14.90 -19.17
C LYS A 175 -18.79 14.36 -19.60
N LEU A 176 -18.18 13.55 -18.75
CA LEU A 176 -16.94 12.87 -19.06
C LEU A 176 -17.25 11.73 -20.03
N HIS A 177 -16.53 11.70 -21.13
CA HIS A 177 -16.45 10.58 -22.04
C HIS A 177 -15.07 9.95 -21.91
N LEU A 178 -15.05 8.62 -21.78
CA LEU A 178 -13.84 7.82 -21.71
C LEU A 178 -14.03 6.61 -22.62
N ILE A 179 -13.15 6.48 -23.61
CA ILE A 179 -13.15 5.36 -24.55
C ILE A 179 -11.77 4.73 -24.51
N ALA A 180 -11.72 3.43 -24.29
CA ALA A 180 -10.54 2.62 -24.55
C ALA A 180 -10.92 1.56 -25.57
N ASP A 181 -10.11 1.36 -26.60
CA ASP A 181 -10.31 0.31 -27.59
C ASP A 181 -9.05 -0.53 -27.75
N HIS A 182 -9.19 -1.83 -27.48
CA HIS A 182 -8.10 -2.83 -27.51
C HIS A 182 -6.89 -2.42 -26.66
N LEU A 183 -7.12 -1.73 -25.54
CA LEU A 183 -6.08 -1.17 -24.69
C LEU A 183 -5.26 -2.27 -24.03
N THR A 184 -3.96 -2.25 -24.26
CA THR A 184 -3.02 -3.22 -23.68
C THR A 184 -1.80 -2.50 -23.09
N TYR A 185 -1.43 -2.85 -21.86
CA TYR A 185 -0.30 -2.25 -21.16
C TYR A 185 0.59 -3.32 -20.51
N PHE A 186 1.91 -3.09 -20.56
CA PHE A 186 2.94 -3.98 -20.04
C PHE A 186 3.98 -3.18 -19.25
N TYR A 187 4.49 -3.74 -18.15
CA TYR A 187 5.74 -3.26 -17.55
C TYR A 187 6.94 -4.06 -18.11
N ASP A 188 8.00 -3.34 -18.46
CA ASP A 188 9.30 -3.87 -18.92
C ASP A 188 9.21 -4.94 -20.02
N HIS A 189 8.17 -4.88 -20.86
CA HIS A 189 7.83 -5.86 -21.91
C HIS A 189 7.69 -7.32 -21.45
N LYS A 190 7.59 -7.58 -20.14
CA LYS A 190 7.56 -8.95 -19.59
C LYS A 190 6.24 -9.29 -18.90
N ARG A 191 5.58 -8.31 -18.28
CA ARG A 191 4.35 -8.52 -17.50
C ARG A 191 3.19 -7.73 -18.06
N ILE A 192 2.21 -8.42 -18.64
CA ILE A 192 0.95 -7.84 -19.06
C ILE A 192 0.15 -7.44 -17.81
N ILE A 193 -0.29 -6.19 -17.74
CA ILE A 193 -1.13 -5.67 -16.64
C ILE A 193 -2.57 -5.45 -17.12
N ILE A 194 -2.72 -4.85 -18.30
CA ILE A 194 -3.99 -4.67 -18.99
C ILE A 194 -3.87 -5.43 -20.29
N ASN A 195 -4.83 -6.31 -20.58
CA ASN A 195 -4.81 -7.16 -21.75
C ASN A 195 -6.09 -6.98 -22.55
N ASP A 196 -5.99 -6.32 -23.70
CA ASP A 196 -7.08 -6.16 -24.68
C ASP A 196 -8.39 -5.61 -24.08
N LEU A 197 -8.29 -4.48 -23.38
CA LEU A 197 -9.44 -3.83 -22.72
C LEU A 197 -10.13 -2.86 -23.67
N SER A 198 -11.37 -3.18 -24.09
CA SER A 198 -12.28 -2.22 -24.73
C SER A 198 -13.40 -1.82 -23.76
N ILE A 199 -13.57 -0.52 -23.54
CA ILE A 199 -14.61 0.05 -22.68
C ILE A 199 -15.03 1.42 -23.18
N GLU A 200 -16.33 1.69 -23.16
CA GLU A 200 -16.93 3.00 -23.46
C GLU A 200 -17.74 3.47 -22.26
N ILE A 201 -17.43 4.66 -21.77
CA ILE A 201 -18.12 5.33 -20.67
C ILE A 201 -18.54 6.71 -21.15
N LEU A 202 -19.84 6.97 -21.16
CA LEU A 202 -20.43 8.22 -21.61
C LEU A 202 -21.15 8.95 -20.48
N GLU A 203 -21.22 10.28 -20.57
CA GLU A 203 -21.97 11.17 -19.68
C GLU A 203 -21.74 10.95 -18.16
N THR A 204 -20.54 10.51 -17.77
CA THR A 204 -20.26 10.21 -16.35
C THR A 204 -19.76 11.44 -15.58
N ARG A 205 -20.15 11.55 -14.31
CA ARG A 205 -19.62 12.58 -13.38
C ARG A 205 -18.59 11.99 -12.42
N CYS A 206 -18.87 10.78 -11.95
CA CYS A 206 -18.07 10.08 -10.98
C CYS A 206 -17.95 8.64 -11.45
N PHE A 207 -16.76 8.27 -11.87
CA PHE A 207 -16.42 6.91 -12.28
C PHE A 207 -15.57 6.27 -11.20
N GLY A 208 -16.07 5.17 -10.62
CA GLY A 208 -15.37 4.40 -9.61
C GLY A 208 -14.92 3.05 -10.17
N ILE A 209 -13.67 2.67 -9.92
CA ILE A 209 -13.13 1.35 -10.25
C ILE A 209 -12.78 0.62 -8.97
N ILE A 210 -13.21 -0.63 -8.86
CA ILE A 210 -12.77 -1.56 -7.81
C ILE A 210 -12.00 -2.72 -8.45
N GLY A 211 -11.05 -3.28 -7.71
CA GLY A 211 -10.25 -4.40 -8.20
C GLY A 211 -9.26 -4.90 -7.16
N ALA A 212 -8.78 -6.13 -7.33
CA ALA A 212 -7.75 -6.70 -6.47
C ALA A 212 -6.41 -5.93 -6.58
N ASN A 213 -5.49 -6.18 -5.66
CA ASN A 213 -4.13 -5.64 -5.80
C ASN A 213 -3.47 -6.23 -7.04
N GLY A 214 -2.69 -5.40 -7.74
CA GLY A 214 -2.09 -5.79 -9.00
C GLY A 214 -3.06 -5.89 -10.19
N SER A 215 -4.35 -5.58 -10.02
CA SER A 215 -5.33 -5.61 -11.13
C SER A 215 -5.21 -4.44 -12.12
N GLY A 216 -4.17 -3.60 -12.01
CA GLY A 216 -3.96 -2.47 -12.91
C GLY A 216 -4.68 -1.17 -12.58
N LYS A 217 -5.29 -1.00 -11.39
CA LYS A 217 -5.99 0.25 -11.00
C LYS A 217 -5.11 1.50 -11.14
N THR A 218 -3.92 1.48 -10.53
CA THR A 218 -2.94 2.57 -10.61
C THR A 218 -2.42 2.75 -12.03
N THR A 219 -2.28 1.67 -12.79
CA THR A 219 -1.89 1.72 -14.22
C THR A 219 -2.94 2.44 -15.06
N ILE A 220 -4.23 2.11 -14.91
CA ILE A 220 -5.33 2.81 -15.58
C ILE A 220 -5.35 4.28 -15.17
N ALA A 221 -5.18 4.59 -13.88
CA ALA A 221 -5.15 5.96 -13.39
C ALA A 221 -3.97 6.75 -14.01
N GLY A 222 -2.80 6.11 -14.16
CA GLY A 222 -1.63 6.68 -14.83
C GLY A 222 -1.81 6.89 -16.34
N ILE A 223 -2.53 6.01 -17.03
CA ILE A 223 -2.93 6.19 -18.44
C ILE A 223 -3.89 7.38 -18.56
N ILE A 224 -4.95 7.42 -17.74
CA ILE A 224 -5.93 8.52 -17.70
C ILE A 224 -5.22 9.86 -17.47
N SER A 225 -4.28 9.93 -16.53
CA SER A 225 -3.56 11.17 -16.21
C SER A 225 -2.46 11.52 -17.23
N GLY A 226 -2.15 10.63 -18.18
CA GLY A 226 -1.07 10.77 -19.13
C GLY A 226 0.34 10.62 -18.54
N ILE A 227 0.46 10.04 -17.34
CA ILE A 227 1.76 9.71 -16.73
C ILE A 227 2.36 8.46 -17.37
N LEU A 228 1.50 7.53 -17.82
CA LEU A 228 1.90 6.31 -18.54
C LEU A 228 1.40 6.37 -19.99
N PRO A 229 2.11 7.08 -20.90
CA PRO A 229 1.65 7.27 -22.27
C PRO A 229 1.91 6.06 -23.18
N GLU A 230 2.75 5.11 -22.77
CA GLU A 230 3.15 3.97 -23.60
C GLU A 230 2.22 2.77 -23.44
N TYR A 231 1.22 2.67 -24.31
CA TYR A 231 0.28 1.54 -24.39
C TYR A 231 -0.02 1.17 -25.85
N LEU A 232 -0.58 -0.02 -26.07
CA LEU A 232 -1.15 -0.42 -27.37
C LEU A 232 -2.67 -0.20 -27.37
N GLY A 233 -3.24 0.02 -28.56
CA GLY A 233 -4.66 0.33 -28.73
C GLY A 233 -4.93 1.83 -28.73
N GLU A 234 -6.20 2.21 -28.58
CA GLU A 234 -6.63 3.61 -28.51
C GLU A 234 -7.19 3.95 -27.13
N PHE A 235 -6.92 5.17 -26.67
CA PHE A 235 -7.51 5.72 -25.44
C PHE A 235 -7.86 7.19 -25.68
N GLN A 236 -9.12 7.54 -25.39
CA GLN A 236 -9.68 8.87 -25.57
C GLN A 236 -10.39 9.29 -24.29
N LEU A 237 -10.23 10.57 -23.92
CA LEU A 237 -10.82 11.17 -22.72
C LEU A 237 -11.16 12.63 -23.02
N ASP A 238 -12.43 12.98 -22.88
CA ASP A 238 -12.92 14.35 -23.04
C ASP A 238 -14.01 14.71 -22.03
N ILE A 239 -14.17 16.01 -21.78
CA ILE A 239 -15.33 16.57 -21.10
C ILE A 239 -15.97 17.55 -22.08
N ASP A 240 -17.22 17.30 -22.48
CA ASP A 240 -17.90 18.11 -23.51
C ASP A 240 -17.12 18.22 -24.85
N GLY A 241 -16.35 17.18 -25.22
CA GLY A 241 -15.53 17.19 -26.44
C GLY A 241 -14.19 17.92 -26.31
N GLU A 242 -13.86 18.46 -25.12
CA GLU A 242 -12.57 19.11 -24.86
C GLU A 242 -11.67 18.24 -23.97
N SER A 243 -10.36 18.27 -24.23
CA SER A 243 -9.38 17.59 -23.37
C SER A 243 -9.33 18.26 -22.00
N PRO A 244 -9.62 17.55 -20.90
CA PRO A 244 -9.72 18.16 -19.59
C PRO A 244 -8.34 18.45 -18.99
N THR A 245 -8.29 19.43 -18.08
CA THR A 245 -7.19 19.53 -17.12
C THR A 245 -7.36 18.47 -16.04
N ILE A 246 -6.35 17.64 -15.82
CA ILE A 246 -6.42 16.50 -14.90
C ILE A 246 -5.65 16.79 -13.62
N GLY A 247 -6.36 16.78 -12.49
CA GLY A 247 -5.75 16.69 -11.16
C GLY A 247 -5.53 15.22 -10.79
N TYR A 248 -4.31 14.84 -10.44
CA TYR A 248 -3.97 13.47 -10.06
C TYR A 248 -3.54 13.41 -8.60
N LEU A 249 -4.29 12.64 -7.80
CA LEU A 249 -3.95 12.34 -6.41
C LEU A 249 -3.36 10.94 -6.36
N ASN A 250 -2.05 10.85 -6.19
CA ASN A 250 -1.36 9.57 -6.05
C ASN A 250 -1.67 8.96 -4.67
N GLN A 251 -1.71 7.63 -4.60
CA GLN A 251 -1.82 6.87 -3.35
C GLN A 251 -0.72 7.23 -2.34
N PHE A 252 0.45 7.62 -2.84
CA PHE A 252 1.58 8.10 -2.04
C PHE A 252 2.09 9.42 -2.62
N PRO A 253 1.52 10.56 -2.23
CA PRO A 253 1.92 11.87 -2.75
C PRO A 253 3.42 12.16 -2.56
N GLU A 254 4.02 11.67 -1.48
CA GLU A 254 5.46 11.77 -1.20
C GLU A 254 6.33 11.07 -2.24
N LYS A 255 5.82 10.02 -2.89
CA LYS A 255 6.53 9.35 -4.01
C LYS A 255 6.51 10.18 -5.28
N MET A 256 5.60 11.14 -5.41
CA MET A 256 5.69 12.13 -6.49
C MET A 256 6.87 13.09 -6.29
N LEU A 257 7.42 13.14 -5.08
CA LEU A 257 8.57 13.95 -4.71
C LEU A 257 9.88 13.12 -4.60
N GLY A 258 9.87 11.83 -4.98
CA GLY A 258 10.94 10.88 -4.68
C GLY A 258 11.48 10.04 -5.84
N THR A 259 12.80 9.76 -5.76
CA THR A 259 13.74 9.07 -6.69
C THR A 259 14.30 9.85 -7.87
N VAL A 260 13.63 10.92 -8.28
CA VAL A 260 14.19 11.95 -9.16
C VAL A 260 14.32 13.23 -8.34
N THR A 261 15.43 13.94 -8.47
CA THR A 261 15.56 15.27 -7.84
C THR A 261 14.37 16.13 -8.26
N LEU A 262 13.97 17.11 -7.43
CA LEU A 262 12.90 18.05 -7.80
C LEU A 262 13.15 18.66 -9.20
N GLY A 263 14.42 18.89 -9.55
CA GLY A 263 14.83 19.33 -10.89
C GLY A 263 14.51 18.33 -11.99
N GLU A 264 14.84 17.04 -11.83
CA GLU A 264 14.51 16.00 -12.80
C GLU A 264 13.00 15.79 -12.94
N PHE A 265 12.24 15.83 -11.85
CA PHE A 265 10.77 15.78 -11.91
C PHE A 265 10.18 17.00 -12.66
N LEU A 266 10.70 18.20 -12.42
CA LEU A 266 10.30 19.39 -13.16
C LEU A 266 10.69 19.30 -14.65
N LEU A 267 11.82 18.69 -14.97
CA LEU A 267 12.26 18.43 -16.35
C LEU A 267 11.36 17.40 -17.04
N ASP A 268 10.94 16.33 -16.36
CA ASP A 268 10.01 15.35 -16.90
C ASP A 268 8.64 15.99 -17.17
N LEU A 269 8.13 16.78 -16.22
CA LEU A 269 6.88 17.53 -16.42
C LEU A 269 6.99 18.55 -17.56
N GLN A 270 8.16 19.17 -17.76
CA GLN A 270 8.42 20.02 -18.92
C GLN A 270 8.47 19.21 -20.22
N HIS A 271 9.15 18.05 -20.21
CA HIS A 271 9.25 17.14 -21.35
C HIS A 271 7.87 16.66 -21.81
N PHE A 272 6.98 16.34 -20.87
CA PHE A 272 5.60 15.93 -21.13
C PHE A 272 4.62 17.10 -21.32
N GLY A 273 5.12 18.34 -21.40
CA GLY A 273 4.30 19.54 -21.67
C GLY A 273 3.31 19.90 -20.55
N LYS A 274 3.54 19.41 -19.33
CA LYS A 274 2.70 19.64 -18.14
C LYS A 274 3.13 20.86 -17.32
N LEU A 275 4.33 21.39 -17.58
CA LEU A 275 4.87 22.59 -16.92
C LEU A 275 5.44 23.57 -17.95
N ASN A 276 5.25 24.87 -17.71
CA ASN A 276 5.74 25.91 -18.60
C ASN A 276 7.27 26.05 -18.48
N PRO A 277 8.04 25.92 -19.59
CA PRO A 277 9.50 26.04 -19.60
C PRO A 277 10.04 27.33 -18.97
N LEU A 278 9.29 28.43 -19.10
CA LEU A 278 9.71 29.76 -18.63
C LEU A 278 9.66 29.90 -17.11
N VAL A 279 8.79 29.12 -16.44
CA VAL A 279 8.63 29.15 -14.98
C VAL A 279 9.68 28.25 -14.30
N VAL A 280 10.03 27.12 -14.93
CA VAL A 280 11.02 26.17 -14.41
C VAL A 280 12.43 26.74 -14.43
N ASN A 281 12.82 27.46 -15.49
CA ASN A 281 14.14 28.07 -15.63
C ASN A 281 14.45 29.20 -14.62
N GLN A 282 13.46 29.64 -13.83
CA GLN A 282 13.66 30.65 -12.77
C GLN A 282 13.78 30.02 -11.37
N ALA A 283 13.49 28.72 -11.23
CA ALA A 283 13.43 28.01 -9.95
C ALA A 283 14.57 27.00 -9.74
N LEU A 284 15.39 26.74 -10.78
CA LEU A 284 16.66 26.01 -10.74
C LEU A 284 17.83 27.00 -10.63
#